data_AF-A0A3S4J5P0-F1
#
_entry.id   AF-A0A3S4J5P0-F1
#
_cell.length_a   1.000
_cell.length_b   1.000
_cell.length_c   1.000
_cell.angle_alpha   90.00
_cell.angle_beta   90.00
_cell.angle_gamma   90.00
#
_symmetry.space_group_name_H-M   'P 1'
#
loop_
_entity.id
_entity.type
_entity.pdbx_description
1 polymer ?
#
loop_
_entity_poly.entity_id
_entity_poly.type
_entity_poly.pdbx_seq_one_letter_code
_entity_poly.pdbx_strand_id
1 'polypeptide(L)'
;MKVVSPYEEIRNWFSLDNYDQVKSLTIKELHKELVFREVIFDSINFEWEEDNQNLKNILEGNPIFSRKENYYDQYVRGQRHVAQVSFGDIKKLEKKLIMFSMDFFEENGDFKKELNKKPITKTMREFFLNQNSSKMYVSFDLGLSSDEEIITALQTMLPDLRKGYGIDPVKTEKIGLAKIRKLVDYNIIPMMDLLIWSKYKK
;
A
#
# COMPACT_ATOMS: atom_id res chain seq x y z
N MET A 1 22.14 25.67 18.41
CA MET A 1 21.14 24.64 18.78
C MET A 1 21.82 23.62 19.66
N LYS A 2 21.25 23.28 20.83
CA LYS A 2 21.75 22.16 21.63
C LYS A 2 21.45 20.88 20.86
N VAL A 3 22.47 20.08 20.58
CA VAL A 3 22.29 18.73 20.04
C VAL A 3 21.66 17.90 21.14
N VAL A 4 20.36 17.65 21.04
CA VAL A 4 19.64 16.77 21.96
C VAL A 4 20.03 15.34 21.59
N SER A 5 20.40 14.52 22.58
CA SER A 5 20.74 13.13 22.31
C SER A 5 19.53 12.41 21.73
N PRO A 6 19.68 11.46 20.77
CA PRO A 6 18.57 10.63 20.30
C PRO A 6 17.79 9.95 21.44
N TYR A 7 18.46 9.70 22.56
CA TYR A 7 17.86 9.17 23.79
C TYR A 7 16.93 10.16 24.51
N GLU A 8 17.26 11.45 24.51
CA GLU A 8 16.40 12.49 25.07
C GLU A 8 15.22 12.78 24.14
N GLU A 9 15.42 12.77 22.83
CA GLU A 9 14.34 12.95 21.86
C GLU A 9 13.31 11.82 21.93
N ILE A 10 13.75 10.55 21.94
CA ILE A 10 12.84 9.42 22.02
C ILE A 10 12.08 9.40 23.36
N ARG A 11 12.73 9.80 24.45
CA ARG A 11 12.10 9.87 25.78
C ARG A 11 11.03 10.95 25.86
N ASN A 12 11.19 12.03 25.11
CA ASN A 12 10.19 13.10 25.03
C ASN A 12 9.05 12.78 24.06
N TRP A 13 9.35 12.05 22.98
CA TRP A 13 8.37 11.69 21.95
C TRP A 13 7.53 10.45 22.33
N PHE A 14 8.16 9.40 22.87
CA PHE A 14 7.51 8.11 23.09
C PHE A 14 6.93 8.00 24.51
N SER A 15 5.61 7.87 24.59
CA SER A 15 4.90 7.46 25.80
C SER A 15 3.91 6.35 25.47
N LEU A 16 3.89 5.28 26.27
CA LEU A 16 2.91 4.20 26.13
C LEU A 16 1.49 4.67 26.44
N ASP A 17 1.33 5.70 27.27
CA ASP A 17 0.02 6.25 27.65
C ASP A 17 -0.72 6.82 26.42
N ASN A 18 0.02 7.33 25.43
CA ASN A 18 -0.54 7.84 24.17
C ASN A 18 -1.22 6.72 23.35
N TYR A 19 -0.97 5.45 23.69
CA TYR A 19 -1.50 4.27 23.03
C TYR A 19 -2.58 3.54 23.84
N ASP A 20 -2.98 4.03 25.01
CA ASP A 20 -4.02 3.38 25.81
C ASP A 20 -5.34 3.23 25.05
N GLN A 21 -5.63 4.15 24.14
CA GLN A 21 -6.79 4.09 23.27
C GLN A 21 -6.82 2.85 22.37
N VAL A 22 -5.66 2.25 22.05
CA VAL A 22 -5.55 1.02 21.23
C VAL A 22 -6.35 -0.12 21.86
N LYS A 23 -6.36 -0.21 23.19
CA LYS A 23 -7.10 -1.25 23.95
C LYS A 23 -8.62 -1.15 23.75
N SER A 24 -9.12 0.02 23.38
CA SER A 24 -10.54 0.29 23.17
C SER A 24 -10.97 0.22 21.70
N LEU A 25 -10.04 -0.01 20.76
CA LEU A 25 -10.36 -0.05 19.34
C LEU A 25 -11.19 -1.30 19.00
N THR A 26 -12.19 -1.11 18.17
CA THR A 26 -12.85 -2.21 17.46
C THR A 26 -11.86 -2.89 16.51
N ILE A 27 -12.14 -4.12 16.11
CA ILE A 27 -11.31 -4.87 15.15
C ILE A 27 -11.15 -4.08 13.83
N LYS A 28 -12.21 -3.40 13.39
CA LYS A 28 -12.19 -2.58 12.17
C LYS A 28 -11.26 -1.38 12.31
N GLU A 29 -11.28 -0.70 13.46
CA GLU A 29 -10.38 0.42 13.74
C GLU A 29 -8.93 -0.06 13.87
N LEU A 30 -8.67 -1.13 14.62
CA LEU A 30 -7.34 -1.71 14.76
C LEU A 30 -6.76 -2.13 13.40
N HIS A 31 -7.58 -2.75 12.54
CA HIS A 31 -7.17 -3.10 11.18
C HIS A 31 -6.77 -1.86 10.36
N LYS A 32 -7.53 -0.76 10.45
CA LYS A 32 -7.18 0.50 9.77
C LYS A 32 -5.83 1.04 10.25
N GLU A 33 -5.60 1.05 11.56
CA GLU A 33 -4.33 1.52 12.16
C GLU A 33 -3.13 0.70 11.70
N LEU A 34 -3.28 -0.63 11.60
CA LEU A 34 -2.23 -1.54 11.13
C LEU A 34 -1.93 -1.37 9.64
N VAL A 35 -2.97 -1.31 8.79
CA VAL A 35 -2.80 -1.12 7.34
C VAL A 35 -2.14 0.21 7.03
N PHE A 36 -2.47 1.27 7.76
CA PHE A 36 -1.83 2.58 7.59
C PHE A 36 -0.32 2.52 7.80
N ARG A 37 0.12 1.89 8.89
CA ARG A 37 1.54 1.79 9.25
C ARG A 37 2.32 0.87 8.31
N GLU A 38 1.69 -0.21 7.84
CA GLU A 38 2.26 -1.05 6.78
C GLU A 38 2.49 -0.22 5.50
N VAL A 39 1.50 0.59 5.08
CA VAL A 39 1.64 1.46 3.91
C VAL A 39 2.78 2.45 4.09
N ILE A 40 2.89 3.09 5.27
CA ILE A 40 4.05 3.95 5.57
C ILE A 40 5.34 3.15 5.41
N PHE A 41 5.43 1.97 6.02
CA PHE A 41 6.64 1.17 6.01
C PHE A 41 7.08 0.76 4.61
N ASP A 42 6.15 0.27 3.79
CA ASP A 42 6.39 -0.06 2.38
C ASP A 42 6.83 1.17 1.57
N SER A 43 6.36 2.34 1.98
CA SER A 43 6.58 3.59 1.29
C SER A 43 7.82 4.39 1.69
N ILE A 44 8.44 4.09 2.83
CA ILE A 44 9.63 4.79 3.33
C ILE A 44 10.76 4.78 2.28
N ASN A 45 10.80 3.79 1.39
CA ASN A 45 11.78 3.68 0.31
C ASN A 45 11.39 4.42 -1.00
N PHE A 46 10.20 5.02 -1.08
CA PHE A 46 9.62 5.56 -2.31
C PHE A 46 9.28 7.06 -2.24
N GLU A 47 9.86 7.80 -1.29
CA GLU A 47 9.65 9.25 -1.11
C GLU A 47 8.15 9.62 -1.09
N TRP A 48 7.45 9.20 -0.03
CA TRP A 48 6.10 9.71 0.22
C TRP A 48 6.13 11.18 0.60
N GLU A 49 5.12 11.91 0.11
CA GLU A 49 4.95 13.34 0.36
C GLU A 49 4.93 13.63 1.85
N GLU A 50 5.78 14.56 2.28
CA GLU A 50 5.96 15.04 3.66
C GLU A 50 4.67 15.63 4.27
N ASP A 51 3.58 15.73 3.48
CA ASP A 51 2.32 16.38 3.85
C ASP A 51 1.20 15.46 4.36
N ASN A 52 1.49 14.20 4.66
CA ASN A 52 0.50 13.32 5.29
C ASN A 52 0.27 13.67 6.77
N GLN A 53 -0.89 14.25 7.10
CA GLN A 53 -1.24 14.65 8.48
C GLN A 53 -1.21 13.48 9.48
N ASN A 54 -1.56 12.27 9.07
CA ASN A 54 -1.51 11.10 9.96
C ASN A 54 -0.06 10.69 10.24
N LEU A 55 0.85 10.76 9.26
CA LEU A 55 2.28 10.58 9.49
C LEU A 55 2.83 11.65 10.44
N LYS A 56 2.50 12.93 10.20
CA LYS A 56 2.89 14.05 11.09
C LYS A 56 2.46 13.79 12.52
N ASN A 57 1.21 13.38 12.72
CA ASN A 57 0.71 13.06 14.04
C ASN A 57 1.46 11.88 14.72
N ILE A 58 1.86 10.83 13.97
CA ILE A 58 2.72 9.76 14.54
C ILE A 58 4.06 10.34 14.99
N LEU A 59 4.69 11.15 14.14
CA LEU A 59 5.97 11.79 14.42
C LEU A 59 5.89 12.84 15.57
N GLU A 60 4.70 13.34 15.87
CA GLU A 60 4.39 14.22 17.00
C GLU A 60 3.95 13.49 18.27
N GLY A 61 3.84 12.15 18.22
CA GLY A 61 3.50 11.32 19.39
C GLY A 61 2.00 11.21 19.65
N ASN A 62 1.15 11.50 18.66
CA ASN A 62 -0.31 11.44 18.72
C ASN A 62 -0.85 10.33 17.80
N PRO A 63 -0.65 9.02 18.09
CA PRO A 63 -0.63 7.95 17.08
C PRO A 63 -1.98 7.39 16.60
N ILE A 64 -3.12 7.79 17.19
CA ILE A 64 -4.43 7.18 16.90
C ILE A 64 -5.33 8.10 16.07
N PHE A 65 -5.79 7.60 14.91
CA PHE A 65 -6.53 8.40 13.91
C PHE A 65 -7.79 7.75 13.39
N SER A 66 -7.97 6.45 13.60
CA SER A 66 -9.10 5.64 13.11
C SER A 66 -10.48 6.18 13.51
N ARG A 67 -10.54 7.06 14.52
CA ARG A 67 -11.73 7.74 15.04
C ARG A 67 -11.93 9.18 14.55
N LYS A 68 -10.99 9.76 13.80
CA LYS A 68 -11.10 11.13 13.29
C LYS A 68 -11.90 11.15 11.98
N GLU A 69 -12.86 12.08 11.84
CA GLU A 69 -13.77 12.20 10.68
C GLU A 69 -13.01 12.47 9.36
N ASN A 70 -11.83 13.08 9.41
CA ASN A 70 -10.94 13.31 8.27
C ASN A 70 -9.92 12.19 8.06
N TYR A 71 -10.28 10.94 8.37
CA TYR A 71 -9.58 9.79 7.81
C TYR A 71 -9.94 9.71 6.33
N TYR A 72 -9.36 10.62 5.53
CA TYR A 72 -9.55 10.69 4.09
C TYR A 72 -9.47 9.26 3.57
N ASP A 73 -10.56 8.82 2.95
CA ASP A 73 -10.73 7.47 2.43
C ASP A 73 -9.90 7.26 1.15
N GLN A 74 -8.70 7.84 1.11
CA GLN A 74 -7.63 7.39 0.23
C GLN A 74 -7.29 5.91 0.54
N TYR A 75 -7.71 5.41 1.71
CA TYR A 75 -7.68 4.01 2.14
C TYR A 75 -8.93 3.18 1.76
N VAL A 76 -9.78 3.62 0.83
CA VAL A 76 -10.47 2.67 -0.06
C VAL A 76 -9.43 1.83 -0.83
N ARG A 77 -8.17 2.30 -0.94
CA ARG A 77 -7.00 1.46 -1.27
C ARG A 77 -6.72 0.31 -0.28
N GLY A 78 -7.44 0.23 0.85
CA GLY A 78 -7.43 -0.87 1.81
C GLY A 78 -8.05 -2.15 1.25
N GLN A 79 -8.74 -2.07 0.11
CA GLN A 79 -8.86 -3.25 -0.75
C GLN A 79 -7.50 -3.51 -1.41
N ARG A 80 -6.63 -4.27 -0.72
CA ARG A 80 -5.40 -4.82 -1.31
C ARG A 80 -5.66 -5.66 -2.57
N HIS A 81 -6.92 -6.04 -2.77
CA HIS A 81 -7.37 -6.94 -3.81
C HIS A 81 -7.80 -6.20 -5.08
N VAL A 82 -8.46 -5.04 -4.96
CA VAL A 82 -8.93 -4.21 -6.08
C VAL A 82 -8.79 -2.74 -5.70
N ALA A 83 -8.04 -1.97 -6.49
CA ALA A 83 -7.83 -0.54 -6.25
C ALA A 83 -8.05 0.26 -7.53
N GLN A 84 -8.65 1.44 -7.40
CA GLN A 84 -8.73 2.39 -8.50
C GLN A 84 -7.34 2.93 -8.84
N VAL A 85 -7.07 3.00 -10.15
CA VAL A 85 -5.87 3.62 -10.71
C VAL A 85 -6.09 5.13 -10.76
N SER A 86 -5.15 5.92 -10.23
CA SER A 86 -5.22 7.38 -10.29
C SER A 86 -4.36 7.95 -11.42
N PHE A 87 -4.57 9.22 -11.77
CA PHE A 87 -3.67 9.95 -12.67
C PHE A 87 -2.21 9.99 -12.17
N GLY A 88 -2.00 9.93 -10.85
CA GLY A 88 -0.65 9.82 -10.28
C GLY A 88 0.04 8.50 -10.62
N ASP A 89 -0.71 7.39 -10.67
CA ASP A 89 -0.18 6.09 -11.08
C ASP A 89 0.18 6.09 -12.59
N ILE A 90 -0.62 6.78 -13.42
CA ILE A 90 -0.32 6.99 -14.85
C ILE A 90 0.96 7.80 -15.03
N LYS A 91 1.13 8.91 -14.29
CA LYS A 91 2.35 9.74 -14.36
C LYS A 91 3.61 8.96 -13.94
N LYS A 92 3.49 8.04 -12.98
CA LYS A 92 4.60 7.14 -12.61
C LYS A 92 4.93 6.16 -13.73
N LEU A 93 3.91 5.65 -14.43
CA LEU A 93 4.10 4.78 -15.60
C LEU A 93 4.80 5.53 -16.74
N GLU A 94 4.35 6.75 -17.04
CA GLU A 94 4.94 7.63 -18.06
C GLU A 94 6.44 7.84 -17.81
N LYS A 95 6.83 8.22 -16.58
CA LYS A 95 8.26 8.40 -16.23
C LYS A 95 9.09 7.14 -16.51
N LYS A 96 8.54 5.96 -16.24
CA LYS A 96 9.23 4.68 -16.50
C LYS A 96 9.31 4.35 -17.98
N LEU A 97 8.24 4.60 -18.73
CA LEU A 97 8.23 4.44 -20.20
C LEU A 97 9.28 5.33 -20.85
N ILE A 98 9.41 6.58 -20.40
CA ILE A 98 10.46 7.50 -20.87
C ILE A 98 11.85 6.96 -20.53
N MET A 99 12.05 6.43 -19.31
CA MET A 99 13.34 5.88 -18.88
C MET A 99 13.81 4.70 -19.74
N PHE A 100 12.87 3.89 -20.25
CA PHE A 100 13.16 2.74 -21.12
C PHE A 100 12.75 2.99 -22.57
N SER A 101 12.70 4.25 -23.02
CA SER A 101 12.04 4.62 -24.27
C SER A 101 12.50 3.81 -25.48
N MET A 102 13.79 3.52 -25.59
CA MET A 102 14.37 2.70 -26.68
C MET A 102 13.84 1.27 -26.74
N ASP A 103 13.32 0.72 -25.64
CA ASP A 103 12.72 -0.62 -25.60
C ASP A 103 11.24 -0.60 -26.04
N PHE A 104 10.59 0.56 -25.92
CA PHE A 104 9.13 0.70 -26.08
C PHE A 104 8.68 1.44 -27.32
N PHE A 105 9.47 2.41 -27.75
CA PHE A 105 9.11 3.32 -28.81
C PHE A 105 10.05 3.15 -30.00
N GLU A 106 9.47 3.29 -31.18
CA GLU A 106 10.21 3.54 -32.42
C GLU A 106 10.75 4.98 -32.40
N GLU A 107 11.69 5.30 -33.29
CA GLU A 107 12.27 6.66 -33.38
C GLU A 107 11.23 7.77 -33.64
N ASN A 108 10.10 7.41 -34.26
CA ASN A 108 9.00 8.34 -34.52
C ASN A 108 8.07 8.56 -33.30
N GLY A 109 8.33 7.90 -32.16
CA GLY A 109 7.56 8.00 -30.93
C GLY A 109 6.36 7.05 -30.85
N ASP A 110 6.11 6.22 -31.86
CA ASP A 110 5.07 5.17 -31.80
C ASP A 110 5.53 3.98 -30.96
N PHE A 111 4.59 3.25 -30.36
CA PHE A 111 4.92 1.96 -29.74
C PHE A 111 5.44 0.97 -30.79
N LYS A 112 6.50 0.23 -30.43
CA LYS A 112 7.00 -0.85 -31.27
C LYS A 112 5.91 -1.88 -31.54
N LYS A 113 5.84 -2.35 -32.79
CA LYS A 113 4.72 -3.19 -33.27
C LYS A 113 4.55 -4.49 -32.48
N GLU A 114 5.63 -5.06 -31.95
CA GLU A 114 5.62 -6.26 -31.12
C GLU A 114 4.93 -6.06 -29.77
N LEU A 115 4.73 -4.81 -29.33
CA LEU A 115 4.07 -4.49 -28.07
C LEU A 115 2.54 -4.38 -28.22
N ASN A 116 2.05 -4.00 -29.41
CA ASN A 116 0.63 -3.76 -29.66
C ASN A 116 -0.28 -4.96 -29.38
N LYS A 117 0.27 -6.18 -29.42
CA LYS A 117 -0.47 -7.42 -29.13
C LYS A 117 -0.19 -8.00 -27.74
N LYS A 118 0.74 -7.41 -26.97
CA LYS A 118 1.09 -7.90 -25.65
C LYS A 118 0.18 -7.28 -24.59
N PRO A 119 -0.34 -8.06 -23.64
CA PRO A 119 -1.06 -7.50 -22.51
C PRO A 119 -0.17 -6.50 -21.78
N ILE A 120 -0.66 -5.28 -21.56
CA ILE A 120 0.08 -4.23 -20.87
C ILE A 120 0.60 -4.72 -19.52
N THR A 121 -0.17 -5.55 -18.82
CA THR A 121 0.18 -6.16 -17.53
C THR A 121 1.41 -7.07 -17.59
N LYS A 122 1.55 -7.87 -18.66
CA LYS A 122 2.69 -8.76 -18.86
C LYS A 122 3.94 -7.95 -19.16
N THR A 123 3.83 -7.03 -20.10
CA THR A 123 4.89 -6.08 -20.45
C THR A 123 5.32 -5.28 -19.22
N MET A 124 4.38 -4.75 -18.44
CA MET A 124 4.71 -3.95 -17.27
C MET A 124 5.41 -4.73 -16.16
N ARG A 125 5.09 -6.02 -16.00
CA ARG A 125 5.79 -6.88 -15.05
C ARG A 125 7.21 -7.21 -15.50
N GLU A 126 7.38 -7.51 -16.79
CA GLU A 126 8.69 -7.83 -17.38
C GLU A 126 9.65 -6.64 -17.29
N PHE A 127 9.14 -5.41 -17.49
CA PHE A 127 9.99 -4.23 -17.66
C PHE A 127 9.96 -3.20 -16.50
N PHE A 128 8.86 -3.04 -15.75
CA PHE A 128 8.69 -1.89 -14.84
C PHE A 128 8.63 -2.21 -13.35
N LEU A 129 8.07 -3.35 -12.95
CA LEU A 129 7.57 -3.50 -11.59
C LEU A 129 8.47 -4.29 -10.63
N ASN A 130 9.70 -4.63 -11.03
CA ASN A 130 10.49 -5.73 -10.44
C ASN A 130 9.70 -7.04 -10.54
N GLN A 131 10.36 -8.18 -10.79
CA GLN A 131 9.64 -9.47 -10.99
C GLN A 131 8.75 -9.90 -9.81
N ASN A 132 8.89 -9.22 -8.67
CA ASN A 132 8.14 -9.43 -7.43
C ASN A 132 6.79 -8.69 -7.34
N SER A 133 6.45 -7.82 -8.28
CA SER A 133 5.12 -7.19 -8.26
C SER A 133 4.05 -8.11 -8.84
N SER A 134 2.94 -8.20 -8.11
CA SER A 134 1.75 -8.98 -8.47
C SER A 134 0.57 -8.09 -8.91
N LYS A 135 0.80 -6.80 -9.18
CA LYS A 135 -0.27 -5.86 -9.57
C LYS A 135 -0.60 -5.98 -11.05
N MET A 136 -1.90 -5.97 -11.37
CA MET A 136 -2.42 -6.00 -12.74
C MET A 136 -3.37 -4.82 -12.97
N TYR A 137 -3.31 -4.25 -14.16
CA TYR A 137 -4.25 -3.28 -14.68
C TYR A 137 -5.35 -4.04 -15.41
N VAL A 138 -6.59 -3.86 -14.96
CA VAL A 138 -7.77 -4.50 -15.53
C VAL A 138 -8.81 -3.44 -15.85
N SER A 139 -9.59 -3.69 -16.89
CA SER A 139 -10.74 -2.86 -17.25
C SER A 139 -12.01 -3.58 -16.82
N PHE A 140 -12.95 -2.83 -16.25
CA PHE A 140 -14.29 -3.30 -15.93
C PHE A 140 -15.28 -2.48 -16.75
N ASP A 141 -16.19 -3.15 -17.46
CA ASP A 141 -17.32 -2.48 -18.08
C ASP A 141 -18.52 -2.58 -17.13
N LEU A 142 -18.83 -1.48 -16.46
CA LEU A 142 -19.93 -1.40 -15.51
C LEU A 142 -21.30 -1.23 -16.17
N GLY A 143 -21.34 -0.91 -17.47
CA GLY A 143 -22.60 -0.72 -18.22
C GLY A 143 -23.07 -1.98 -18.94
N LEU A 144 -22.14 -2.85 -19.31
CA LEU A 144 -22.41 -4.09 -20.05
C LEU A 144 -22.51 -5.35 -19.18
N SER A 145 -22.24 -5.25 -17.89
CA SER A 145 -22.20 -6.41 -17.01
C SER A 145 -22.76 -6.10 -15.63
N SER A 146 -23.53 -7.04 -15.10
CA SER A 146 -23.95 -7.04 -13.70
C SER A 146 -22.78 -7.31 -12.76
N ASP A 147 -22.95 -6.98 -11.48
CA ASP A 147 -21.96 -7.26 -10.45
C ASP A 147 -21.62 -8.76 -10.38
N GLU A 148 -22.62 -9.65 -10.51
CA GLU A 148 -22.43 -11.09 -10.52
C GLU A 148 -21.63 -11.59 -11.73
N GLU A 149 -21.86 -11.04 -12.92
CA GLU A 149 -21.11 -11.38 -14.12
C GLU A 149 -19.65 -10.96 -14.00
N ILE A 150 -19.39 -9.75 -13.47
CA ILE A 150 -18.04 -9.26 -13.21
C ILE A 150 -17.31 -10.17 -12.20
N ILE A 151 -17.97 -10.51 -11.09
CA ILE A 151 -17.39 -11.38 -10.06
C ILE A 151 -17.10 -12.78 -10.63
N THR A 152 -18.02 -13.34 -11.42
CA THR A 152 -17.86 -14.67 -12.03
C THR A 152 -16.72 -14.70 -13.04
N ALA A 153 -16.61 -13.67 -13.88
CA ALA A 153 -15.50 -13.51 -14.82
C ALA A 153 -14.16 -13.45 -14.08
N LEU A 154 -14.07 -12.66 -13.00
CA LEU A 154 -12.86 -12.58 -12.17
C LEU A 154 -12.51 -13.93 -11.54
N GLN A 155 -13.48 -14.62 -10.94
CA GLN A 155 -13.25 -15.93 -10.31
C GLN A 155 -12.70 -16.95 -11.31
N THR A 156 -13.20 -16.91 -12.55
CA THR A 156 -12.77 -17.80 -13.64
C THR A 156 -11.39 -17.45 -14.17
N MET A 157 -11.07 -16.16 -14.32
CA MET A 157 -9.79 -15.71 -14.90
C MET A 157 -8.61 -15.76 -13.92
N LEU A 158 -8.84 -15.55 -12.62
CA LEU A 158 -7.77 -15.44 -11.62
C LEU A 158 -6.81 -16.65 -11.56
N PRO A 159 -7.26 -17.92 -11.65
CA PRO A 159 -6.38 -19.08 -11.68
C PRO A 159 -5.43 -19.07 -12.89
N ASP A 160 -5.95 -18.77 -14.09
CA ASP A 160 -5.16 -18.74 -15.32
C ASP A 160 -4.15 -17.59 -15.31
N LEU A 161 -4.56 -16.43 -14.79
CA LEU A 161 -3.67 -15.29 -14.59
C LEU A 161 -2.55 -15.64 -13.59
N ARG A 162 -2.87 -16.25 -12.45
CA ARG A 162 -1.84 -16.68 -11.49
C ARG A 162 -0.83 -17.64 -12.12
N LYS A 163 -1.31 -18.63 -12.86
CA LYS A 163 -0.47 -19.60 -13.59
C LYS A 163 0.43 -18.91 -14.62
N GLY A 164 -0.13 -18.03 -15.45
CA GLY A 164 0.61 -17.30 -16.48
C GLY A 164 1.72 -16.41 -15.92
N TYR A 165 1.58 -16.00 -14.66
CA TYR A 165 2.53 -15.16 -13.96
C TYR A 165 3.44 -15.95 -12.99
N GLY A 166 3.23 -17.25 -12.80
CA GLY A 166 3.97 -18.04 -11.82
C GLY A 166 3.78 -17.54 -10.39
N ILE A 167 2.58 -17.08 -10.05
CA ILE A 167 2.23 -16.57 -8.72
C ILE A 167 1.39 -17.61 -8.00
N ASP A 168 1.89 -18.12 -6.88
CA ASP A 168 1.12 -19.03 -6.06
C ASP A 168 -0.01 -18.30 -5.31
N PRO A 169 -1.19 -18.93 -5.16
CA PRO A 169 -2.25 -18.36 -4.36
C PRO A 169 -1.83 -18.25 -2.89
N VAL A 170 -1.96 -17.05 -2.33
CA VAL A 170 -1.73 -16.83 -0.89
C VAL A 170 -2.82 -17.56 -0.11
N LYS A 171 -2.42 -18.48 0.77
CA LYS A 171 -3.33 -19.09 1.74
C LYS A 171 -3.73 -18.01 2.74
N THR A 172 -5.00 -17.62 2.74
CA THR A 172 -5.53 -16.71 3.75
C THR A 172 -5.63 -17.47 5.06
N GLU A 173 -4.71 -17.22 6.00
CA GLU A 173 -4.89 -17.68 7.36
C GLU A 173 -6.11 -16.98 7.97
N LYS A 174 -7.06 -17.77 8.47
CA LYS A 174 -8.13 -17.23 9.31
C LYS A 174 -7.50 -16.82 10.64
N ILE A 175 -7.31 -15.52 10.84
CA ILE A 175 -6.81 -14.98 12.11
C ILE A 175 -7.97 -14.99 13.11
N GLY A 176 -7.90 -15.89 14.10
CA GLY A 176 -8.86 -15.91 15.20
C GLY A 176 -8.70 -14.72 16.14
N LEU A 177 -9.77 -14.37 16.87
CA LEU A 177 -9.80 -13.25 17.83
C LEU A 177 -8.66 -13.29 18.86
N ALA A 178 -8.24 -14.48 19.28
CA ALA A 178 -7.11 -14.65 20.20
C ALA A 178 -5.78 -14.13 19.62
N LYS A 179 -5.53 -14.31 18.32
CA LYS A 179 -4.35 -13.75 17.65
C LYS A 179 -4.44 -12.22 17.55
N ILE A 180 -5.64 -11.67 17.32
CA ILE A 180 -5.86 -10.20 17.26
C ILE A 180 -5.60 -9.56 18.63
N ARG A 181 -6.06 -10.17 19.73
CA ARG A 181 -5.80 -9.68 21.09
C ARG A 181 -4.30 -9.60 21.39
N LYS A 182 -3.53 -10.61 20.97
CA LYS A 182 -2.06 -10.58 21.11
C LYS A 182 -1.41 -9.38 20.41
N LEU A 183 -1.98 -8.86 19.32
CA LEU A 183 -1.42 -7.67 18.67
C LEU A 183 -1.54 -6.42 19.56
N VAL A 184 -2.61 -6.32 20.34
CA VAL A 184 -2.81 -5.26 21.31
C VAL A 184 -1.92 -5.50 22.53
N ASP A 185 -1.95 -6.71 23.10
CA ASP A 185 -1.18 -7.06 24.31
C ASP A 185 0.34 -6.91 24.10
N TYR A 186 0.82 -7.19 22.88
CA TYR A 186 2.23 -7.08 22.53
C TYR A 186 2.64 -5.68 22.09
N ASN A 187 1.77 -4.67 22.18
CA ASN A 187 2.09 -3.29 21.81
C ASN A 187 2.64 -3.17 20.37
N ILE A 188 2.04 -3.92 19.42
CA ILE A 188 2.49 -3.92 18.02
C ILE A 188 2.44 -2.51 17.42
N ILE A 189 1.36 -1.76 17.64
CA ILE A 189 1.21 -0.38 17.16
C ILE A 189 2.35 0.53 17.67
N PRO A 190 2.61 0.62 18.99
CA PRO A 190 3.78 1.33 19.52
C PRO A 190 5.11 0.93 18.88
N MET A 191 5.34 -0.37 18.66
CA MET A 191 6.59 -0.85 18.04
C MET A 191 6.72 -0.42 16.57
N MET A 192 5.62 -0.46 15.80
CA MET A 192 5.63 0.03 14.42
C MET A 192 5.93 1.53 14.36
N ASP A 193 5.35 2.32 15.27
CA ASP A 193 5.56 3.77 15.30
C ASP A 193 6.99 4.14 15.69
N LEU A 194 7.62 3.38 16.59
CA LEU A 194 9.05 3.50 16.90
C LEU A 194 9.93 3.26 15.67
N LEU A 195 9.62 2.23 14.87
CA LEU A 195 10.33 1.93 13.64
C LEU A 195 10.16 3.05 12.61
N ILE A 196 8.94 3.57 12.45
CA ILE A 196 8.65 4.71 11.56
C ILE A 196 9.44 5.94 12.03
N TRP A 197 9.34 6.31 13.30
CA TRP A 197 10.03 7.47 13.86
C TRP A 197 11.55 7.40 13.65
N SER A 198 12.16 6.23 13.89
CA SER A 198 13.61 6.04 13.68
C SER A 198 14.07 6.20 12.23
N LYS A 199 13.17 6.03 11.25
CA LYS A 199 13.47 6.15 9.82
C LYS A 199 13.38 7.59 9.32
N TYR A 200 12.48 8.39 9.91
CA TYR A 200 12.26 9.79 9.52
C TYR A 200 13.13 10.79 10.29
N LYS A 201 13.62 10.41 11.47
CA LYS A 201 14.67 11.16 12.17
C LYS A 201 16.04 10.77 11.58
N LYS A 202 16.52 11.57 10.63
CA LYS A 202 17.92 11.60 10.21
C LYS A 202 18.74 12.45 11.17
#